data_AF-A0A432H7Q4-F1
#
_entry.id   AF-A0A432H7Q4-F1
#
_cell.length_a   1.000
_cell.length_b   1.000
_cell.length_c   1.000
_cell.angle_alpha   90.00
_cell.angle_beta   90.00
_cell.angle_gamma   90.00
#
_symmetry.space_group_name_H-M   'P 1'
#
loop_
_entity.id
_entity.type
_entity.pdbx_description
1 polymer ?
#
loop_
_entity_poly.entity_id
_entity_poly.type
_entity_poly.pdbx_seq_one_letter_code
_entity_poly.pdbx_strand_id
1 'polypeptide(L)'
;IDFILAFAVVHEVPDPRRFFGEFFRLLKLEGKLLIAEPKGHVSEEAFERTLAIAGESGLSPLKNLKIFRSYAVLLQKNPESSTEGKES
;
A
#
# COMPACT_ATOMS: atom_id res chain seq x y z
N ILE A 1 1.65 -9.47 -10.72
CA ILE A 1 1.81 -8.06 -11.16
C ILE A 1 3.12 -7.50 -10.61
N ASP A 2 3.88 -6.78 -11.43
CA ASP A 2 5.18 -6.20 -11.04
C ASP A 2 5.05 -4.78 -10.47
N PHE A 3 4.00 -4.05 -10.86
CA PHE A 3 3.73 -2.70 -10.37
C PHE A 3 2.23 -2.43 -10.27
N ILE A 4 1.81 -1.80 -9.16
CA ILE A 4 0.45 -1.29 -8.96
C ILE A 4 0.55 0.21 -8.66
N LEU A 5 -0.30 0.99 -9.32
CA LEU A 5 -0.45 2.43 -9.07
C LEU A 5 -1.80 2.69 -8.42
N ALA A 6 -1.79 3.21 -7.19
CA ALA A 6 -2.96 3.71 -6.48
C ALA A 6 -2.79 5.22 -6.27
N PHE A 7 -3.32 6.01 -7.20
CA PHE A 7 -3.20 7.47 -7.18
C PHE A 7 -4.57 8.10 -6.96
N ALA A 8 -4.74 8.80 -5.83
CA ALA A 8 -5.98 9.46 -5.43
C ALA A 8 -7.19 8.51 -5.41
N VAL A 9 -7.00 7.28 -4.91
CA VAL A 9 -8.05 6.25 -4.90
C VAL A 9 -8.26 5.64 -3.52
N VAL A 10 -7.22 5.44 -2.71
CA VAL A 10 -7.37 4.67 -1.47
C VAL A 10 -8.27 5.39 -0.47
N HIS A 11 -8.23 6.73 -0.44
CA HIS A 11 -9.09 7.54 0.43
C HIS A 11 -10.58 7.47 0.06
N GLU A 12 -10.94 6.98 -1.13
CA GLU A 12 -12.32 6.79 -1.58
C GLU A 12 -12.82 5.37 -1.29
N VAL A 13 -11.91 4.43 -0.95
CA VAL A 13 -12.25 3.02 -0.75
C VAL A 13 -12.88 2.82 0.63
N PRO A 14 -14.11 2.26 0.72
CA PRO A 14 -14.78 2.03 2.01
C PRO A 14 -14.10 1.01 2.92
N ASP A 15 -13.41 0.02 2.33
CA ASP A 15 -12.67 -1.02 3.05
C ASP A 15 -11.22 -1.15 2.53
N PRO A 16 -10.31 -0.31 3.05
CA PRO A 16 -8.90 -0.35 2.67
C PRO A 16 -8.22 -1.68 3.04
N ARG A 17 -8.65 -2.38 4.10
CA ARG A 17 -8.05 -3.67 4.51
C ARG A 17 -8.23 -4.72 3.43
N ARG A 18 -9.47 -4.90 2.98
CA ARG A 18 -9.76 -5.83 1.88
C ARG A 18 -9.00 -5.43 0.61
N PHE A 19 -8.97 -4.14 0.30
CA PHE A 19 -8.28 -3.61 -0.88
C PHE A 19 -6.78 -3.92 -0.89
N PHE A 20 -6.09 -3.68 0.23
CA PHE A 20 -4.67 -4.01 0.36
C PHE A 20 -4.41 -5.52 0.38
N GLY A 21 -5.34 -6.32 0.91
CA GLY A 21 -5.29 -7.78 0.80
C GLY A 21 -5.30 -8.28 -0.66
N GLU A 22 -6.12 -7.67 -1.52
CA GLU A 22 -6.09 -7.98 -2.97
C GLU A 22 -4.75 -7.59 -3.59
N PHE A 23 -4.24 -6.40 -3.27
CA PHE A 23 -2.94 -5.93 -3.77
C PHE A 23 -1.82 -6.85 -3.34
N PHE A 24 -1.78 -7.27 -2.08
CA PHE A 24 -0.83 -8.26 -1.61
C PHE A 24 -0.93 -9.55 -2.41
N ARG A 25 -2.13 -10.12 -2.62
CA ARG A 25 -2.23 -11.38 -3.39
C ARG A 25 -1.78 -11.26 -4.85
N LEU A 26 -2.06 -10.15 -5.52
CA LEU A 26 -1.75 -9.94 -6.93
C LEU A 26 -0.28 -9.52 -7.19
N LEU A 27 0.35 -8.86 -6.23
CA LEU A 27 1.71 -8.34 -6.37
C LEU A 27 2.73 -9.49 -6.26
N LYS A 28 3.74 -9.49 -7.14
CA LYS A 28 4.90 -10.39 -6.98
C LYS A 28 5.71 -9.99 -5.73
N LEU A 29 6.57 -10.88 -5.23
CA LEU A 29 7.41 -10.61 -4.06
C LEU A 29 8.29 -9.35 -4.24
N GLU A 30 8.85 -9.17 -5.43
CA GLU A 30 9.65 -7.99 -5.79
C GLU A 30 8.82 -6.85 -6.40
N GLY A 31 7.52 -7.06 -6.59
CA GLY A 31 6.63 -6.07 -7.15
C GLY A 31 6.49 -4.85 -6.23
N LYS A 32 6.15 -3.71 -6.81
CA LYS A 32 6.01 -2.45 -6.08
C LYS A 32 4.58 -1.90 -6.16
N LEU A 33 4.11 -1.33 -5.07
CA LEU A 33 2.86 -0.59 -4.99
C LEU A 33 3.19 0.87 -4.72
N LEU A 34 2.79 1.79 -5.60
CA LEU A 34 2.84 3.22 -5.31
C LEU A 34 1.47 3.67 -4.81
N ILE A 35 1.42 4.24 -3.61
CA ILE A 35 0.26 4.98 -3.11
C ILE A 35 0.60 6.48 -3.17
N ALA A 36 -0.28 7.27 -3.77
CA ALA A 36 -0.17 8.72 -3.79
C ALA A 36 -1.54 9.36 -3.52
N GLU A 37 -1.66 10.14 -2.44
CA GLU A 37 -2.92 10.74 -2.01
C GLU A 37 -2.86 12.28 -1.95
N PRO A 38 -3.94 12.99 -2.34
CA PRO A 38 -3.92 14.45 -2.45
C PRO A 38 -3.83 15.13 -1.08
N LYS A 39 -2.79 15.96 -0.91
CA LYS A 39 -2.61 16.81 0.28
C LYS A 39 -3.74 17.84 0.37
N GLY A 40 -4.31 17.99 1.56
CA GLY A 40 -5.39 18.93 1.86
C GLY A 40 -6.79 18.34 1.68
N HIS A 41 -6.95 17.28 0.88
CA HIS A 41 -8.14 16.42 0.94
C HIS A 41 -7.90 15.31 1.97
N VAL A 42 -6.73 14.67 1.92
CA VAL A 42 -6.29 13.68 2.90
C VAL A 42 -5.36 14.37 3.91
N SER A 43 -5.58 14.12 5.20
CA SER A 43 -4.67 14.57 6.27
C SER A 43 -3.47 13.62 6.39
N GLU A 44 -2.38 14.11 6.99
CA GLU A 44 -1.19 13.27 7.24
C GLU A 44 -1.53 12.05 8.09
N GLU A 45 -2.29 12.23 9.17
CA GLU A 45 -2.74 11.15 10.05
C GLU A 45 -3.60 10.10 9.31
N ALA A 46 -4.52 10.54 8.43
CA ALA A 46 -5.33 9.63 7.63
C ALA A 46 -4.48 8.84 6.63
N PHE A 47 -3.45 9.47 6.07
CA PHE A 47 -2.48 8.81 5.21
C PHE A 47 -1.63 7.80 6.00
N GLU A 48 -1.11 8.16 7.17
CA GLU A 48 -0.37 7.25 8.05
C GLU A 48 -1.22 6.03 8.46
N ARG A 49 -2.50 6.25 8.78
CA ARG A 49 -3.45 5.16 9.06
C ARG A 49 -3.63 4.25 7.85
N THR A 50 -3.68 4.81 6.65
CA THR A 50 -3.71 4.04 5.39
C THR A 50 -2.47 3.15 5.26
N LEU A 51 -1.29 3.67 5.60
CA LEU A 51 -0.04 2.89 5.57
C LEU A 51 -0.01 1.81 6.64
N ALA A 52 -0.54 2.08 7.84
CA ALA A 52 -0.67 1.07 8.88
C ALA A 52 -1.53 -0.11 8.43
N ILE A 53 -2.67 0.17 7.77
CA ILE A 53 -3.57 -0.86 7.23
C ILE A 53 -2.87 -1.66 6.11
N ALA A 54 -2.11 -1.01 5.23
CA ALA A 54 -1.30 -1.70 4.23
C ALA A 54 -0.26 -2.62 4.89
N GLY A 55 0.36 -2.15 5.98
CA GLY A 55 1.28 -2.90 6.84
C GLY A 55 0.69 -4.19 7.39
N GLU A 56 -0.53 -4.12 7.94
CA GLU A 56 -1.27 -5.30 8.42
C GLU A 56 -1.52 -6.34 7.31
N SER A 57 -1.56 -5.91 6.05
CA SER A 57 -1.72 -6.80 4.88
C SER A 57 -0.40 -7.37 4.35
N GLY A 58 0.72 -7.16 5.05
CA GLY A 58 2.04 -7.64 4.63
C GLY A 58 2.76 -6.74 3.63
N LEU A 59 2.35 -5.48 3.46
CA LEU A 59 3.03 -4.50 2.61
C LEU A 59 3.84 -3.53 3.47
N SER A 60 5.14 -3.42 3.24
CA SER A 60 6.03 -2.51 3.97
C SER A 60 6.47 -1.32 3.12
N PRO A 61 6.63 -0.12 3.72
CA PRO A 61 7.21 1.04 3.04
C PRO A 61 8.66 0.79 2.63
N LEU A 62 8.98 1.07 1.36
CA LEU A 62 10.33 1.02 0.83
C LEU A 62 10.94 2.42 0.69
N LYS A 63 10.16 3.38 0.19
CA LYS A 63 10.65 4.74 -0.08
C LYS A 63 9.52 5.77 -0.12
N ASN A 64 9.68 6.87 0.60
CA ASN A 64 8.84 8.05 0.43
C ASN A 64 9.19 8.79 -0.86
N LEU A 65 8.19 9.18 -1.64
CA LEU A 65 8.37 9.89 -2.90
C LEU A 65 7.89 11.34 -2.78
N LYS A 66 8.64 12.27 -3.37
CA LYS A 66 8.22 13.66 -3.46
C LYS A 66 7.40 13.86 -4.73
N ILE A 67 6.08 13.82 -4.58
CA ILE A 67 5.11 14.14 -5.64
C ILE A 67 4.41 15.44 -5.26
N PHE A 68 4.34 16.38 -6.20
CA PHE A 68 3.75 17.70 -5.95
C PHE A 68 2.30 17.55 -5.47
N ARG A 69 1.97 18.19 -4.34
CA ARG A 69 0.65 18.14 -3.69
C ARG A 69 0.14 16.74 -3.31
N SER A 70 1.02 15.76 -3.15
CA SER A 70 0.63 14.43 -2.65
C SER A 70 1.47 13.96 -1.47
N TYR A 71 0.86 13.18 -0.58
CA TYR A 71 1.58 12.20 0.24
C TYR A 71 1.83 10.98 -0.64
N ALA A 72 3.08 10.50 -0.73
CA ALA A 72 3.39 9.40 -1.63
C ALA A 72 4.46 8.47 -1.05
N VAL A 73 4.20 7.17 -1.16
CA VAL A 73 5.11 6.11 -0.70
C VAL A 73 5.09 4.92 -1.65
N LEU A 74 6.25 4.35 -1.88
CA LEU A 74 6.43 3.09 -2.56
C LEU A 74 6.48 1.98 -1.51
N LEU A 75 5.64 0.95 -1.67
CA LEU A 75 5.58 -0.22 -0.82
C LEU A 75 5.99 -1.48 -1.60
N GLN A 76 6.32 -2.53 -0.85
CA GLN A 76 6.60 -3.87 -1.35
C GLN A 76 6.06 -4.90 -0.34
N LYS A 77 5.89 -6.16 -0.76
CA LYS A 77 5.67 -7.26 0.18
C LYS A 77 6.78 -7.36 1.21
N ASN A 78 6.42 -7.56 2.48
CA ASN A 78 7.36 -7.94 3.51
C ASN A 78 7.80 -9.41 3.26
N PRO A 79 9.09 -9.70 3.07
CA PRO A 79 9.55 -11.07 2.84
C PRO A 79 9.16 -12.05 3.95
N GLU A 80 9.04 -11.59 5.20
CA GLU A 80 8.61 -12.40 6.36
C GLU A 80 7.10 -12.70 6.39
N SER A 81 6.30 -11.97 5.63
CA SER A 81 4.83 -12.18 5.53
C SER A 81 4.43 -13.18 4.43
N SER A 82 5.41 -13.73 3.70
CA SER A 82 5.19 -14.63 2.55
C SER A 82 5.28 -16.12 2.91
N THR A 83 5.46 -16.45 4.20
CA THR A 83 5.69 -17.82 4.69
C THR A 83 4.43 -18.57 5.11
N GLU A 84 3.27 -17.94 5.22
CA GLU A 84 1.99 -18.61 5.47
C GLU A 84 1.32 -19.03 4.16
N GLY A 85 1.84 -20.11 3.56
CA GLY A 85 1.29 -20.68 2.32
C GLY A 85 1.84 -22.05 1.92
N LYS A 86 2.54 -22.73 2.82
CA LYS A 86 2.84 -24.16 2.70
C LYS A 86 2.23 -24.88 3.91
N GLU A 87 1.52 -25.96 3.61
CA GLU A 87 0.88 -26.93 4.51
C GLU A 87 -0.59 -26.65 4.89
N SER A 88 -1.50 -27.16 4.06
CA SER A 88 -2.35 -28.33 4.36
C SER A 88 -3.04 -28.83 3.09
#